data_AF-A0A1M7UVM4-F1
#
_entry.id   AF-A0A1M7UVM4-F1
#
_cell.length_a   1.000
_cell.length_b   1.000
_cell.length_c   1.000
_cell.angle_alpha   90.00
_cell.angle_beta   90.00
_cell.angle_gamma   90.00
#
_symmetry.space_group_name_H-M   'P 1'
#
loop_
_entity.id
_entity.type
_entity.pdbx_description
1 polymer ?
#
loop_
_entity_poly.entity_id
_entity_poly.type
_entity_poly.pdbx_seq_one_letter_code
_entity_poly.pdbx_strand_id
1 'polypeptide(L)'
;MCMLRNGEHGWLMYLHFCGDRGLVTKGSQGGQGTCTYKLSNGQIDEYPLSLCISLEQCYKAIAYFFVNNGARYDAATWQVG
;
A
#
# COMPACT_ATOMS: atom_id res chain seq x y z
N MET A 1 -5.89 -2.46 7.47
CA MET A 1 -4.80 -1.96 6.61
C MET A 1 -3.80 -3.08 6.40
N CYS A 2 -3.31 -3.28 5.17
CA CYS A 2 -2.23 -4.20 4.82
C CYS A 2 -1.08 -3.42 4.20
N MET A 3 0.15 -3.84 4.45
CA MET A 3 1.36 -3.28 3.85
C MET A 3 2.24 -4.39 3.30
N LEU A 4 2.62 -4.24 2.03
CA LEU A 4 3.70 -5.01 1.43
C LEU A 4 4.91 -4.09 1.30
N ARG A 5 6.09 -4.60 1.69
CA ARG A 5 7.35 -3.85 1.64
C ARG A 5 8.43 -4.65 0.93
N ASN A 6 9.15 -4.01 0.03
CA ASN A 6 10.40 -4.52 -0.51
C ASN A 6 11.36 -3.35 -0.76
N GLY A 7 12.54 -3.39 -0.13
CA GLY A 7 13.51 -2.30 -0.17
C GLY A 7 12.94 -0.97 0.35
N GLU A 8 13.01 0.05 -0.51
CA GLU A 8 12.56 1.42 -0.23
C GLU A 8 11.12 1.70 -0.67
N HIS A 9 10.47 0.73 -1.32
CA HIS A 9 9.12 0.84 -1.83
C HIS A 9 8.14 0.03 -0.99
N GLY A 10 6.95 0.59 -0.82
CA GLY A 10 5.84 -0.10 -0.19
C GLY A 10 4.54 0.10 -0.94
N TRP A 11 3.65 -0.86 -0.78
CA TRP A 11 2.30 -0.83 -1.30
C TRP A 11 1.33 -1.03 -0.13
N LEU A 12 0.28 -0.21 -0.07
CA LEU A 12 -0.73 -0.33 0.97
C LEU A 12 -2.08 -0.70 0.36
N MET A 13 -2.82 -1.51 1.11
CA MET A 13 -4.23 -1.78 0.87
C MET A 13 -5.06 -1.47 2.12
N TYR A 14 -6.14 -0.73 1.92
CA TYR A 14 -7.12 -0.39 2.93
C TYR A 14 -8.45 -1.08 2.62
N LEU A 15 -9.04 -1.73 3.62
CA LEU A 15 -10.36 -2.37 3.54
C LEU A 15 -11.25 -1.72 4.60
N HIS A 16 -12.41 -1.20 4.20
CA HIS A 16 -13.35 -0.60 5.14
C HIS A 16 -14.13 -1.68 5.92
N PHE A 17 -14.55 -2.72 5.21
CA PHE A 17 -15.25 -3.87 5.78
C PHE A 17 -14.78 -5.17 5.09
N CYS A 18 -15.05 -6.31 5.73
CA CYS A 18 -14.70 -7.61 5.16
C CYS A 18 -15.46 -7.84 3.84
N GLY A 19 -14.73 -8.13 2.76
CA GLY A 19 -15.30 -8.32 1.42
C GLY A 19 -15.42 -7.05 0.57
N ASP A 20 -14.99 -5.90 1.07
CA ASP A 20 -14.77 -4.70 0.24
C ASP A 20 -13.69 -4.99 -0.83
N ARG A 21 -13.83 -4.40 -2.03
CA ARG A 21 -12.77 -4.42 -3.06
C ARG A 21 -11.49 -3.75 -2.55
N GLY A 22 -11.65 -2.83 -1.60
CA GLY A 22 -10.55 -2.14 -0.98
C GLY A 22 -9.98 -1.03 -1.86
N LEU A 23 -9.10 -0.27 -1.23
CA LEU A 23 -8.39 0.83 -1.85
C LEU A 23 -6.91 0.55 -1.76
N VAL A 24 -6.21 0.79 -2.85
CA VAL A 24 -4.77 0.58 -2.96
C VAL A 24 -4.07 1.91 -3.18
N THR A 25 -2.82 2.02 -2.73
CA THR A 25 -2.05 3.23 -2.99
C THR A 25 -1.78 3.40 -4.48
N LYS A 26 -1.77 4.66 -4.91
CA LYS A 26 -1.27 5.08 -6.21
C LYS A 26 0.04 5.85 -5.97
N GLY A 27 1.13 5.27 -6.45
CA GLY A 27 2.45 5.88 -6.43
C GLY A 27 2.55 7.08 -7.39
N SER A 28 3.71 7.72 -7.40
CA SER A 28 4.00 8.78 -8.36
C SER A 28 3.96 8.22 -9.79
N GLN A 29 3.17 8.86 -10.66
CA GLN A 29 3.14 8.52 -12.09
C GLN A 29 4.53 8.77 -12.69
N GLY A 30 5.26 7.68 -12.98
CA GLY A 30 6.61 7.76 -13.53
C GLY A 30 7.48 6.52 -13.25
N GLY A 31 7.14 5.71 -12.24
CA GLY A 31 7.85 4.45 -11.98
C GLY A 31 7.60 3.45 -13.10
N GLN A 32 8.59 3.24 -13.98
CA GLN A 32 8.59 2.13 -14.93
C GLN A 32 9.11 0.86 -14.25
N GLY A 33 8.45 -0.26 -14.50
CA GLY A 33 8.81 -1.56 -13.93
C GLY A 33 7.89 -2.01 -12.79
N THR A 34 8.28 -3.09 -12.14
CA THR A 34 7.49 -3.78 -11.11
C THR A 34 8.30 -3.98 -9.84
N CYS A 35 7.59 -4.11 -8.73
CA CYS A 35 8.12 -4.47 -7.42
C CYS A 35 7.50 -5.80 -7.01
N THR A 36 8.36 -6.74 -6.62
CA THR A 36 7.96 -8.08 -6.20
C THR A 36 7.91 -8.16 -4.69
N TYR A 37 6.88 -8.78 -4.12
CA TYR A 37 6.74 -8.98 -2.68
C TYR A 37 6.61 -10.46 -2.38
N LYS A 38 7.52 -10.99 -1.55
CA LYS A 38 7.46 -12.39 -1.10
C LYS A 38 6.79 -12.46 0.27
N LEU A 39 5.64 -13.14 0.31
CA LEU A 39 4.88 -13.39 1.53
C LEU A 39 5.45 -14.58 2.30
N SER A 40 5.11 -14.68 3.59
CA SER A 40 5.58 -15.76 4.49
C SER A 40 5.08 -17.14 4.09
N ASN A 41 3.94 -17.23 3.39
CA ASN A 41 3.41 -18.46 2.82
C ASN A 41 4.11 -18.89 1.51
N GLY A 42 5.15 -18.15 1.08
CA GLY A 42 5.90 -18.41 -0.15
C GLY A 42 5.27 -17.80 -1.41
N GLN A 43 4.09 -17.18 -1.31
CA GLN A 43 3.47 -16.45 -2.41
C GLN A 43 4.33 -15.27 -2.84
N ILE A 44 4.36 -15.02 -4.14
CA ILE A 44 5.08 -13.93 -4.77
C ILE A 44 4.05 -13.06 -5.49
N ASP A 45 3.89 -11.82 -5.02
CA ASP A 45 3.02 -10.83 -5.65
C ASP A 45 3.86 -9.82 -6.43
N GLU A 46 3.41 -9.41 -7.60
CA GLU A 46 4.09 -8.42 -8.44
C GLU A 46 3.17 -7.24 -8.73
N TYR A 47 3.62 -6.03 -8.39
CA TYR A 47 2.88 -4.80 -8.61
C TYR A 47 3.70 -3.78 -9.39
N PRO A 48 3.07 -3.00 -10.29
CA PRO A 48 3.74 -1.87 -10.91
C PRO A 48 4.29 -0.89 -9.88
N LEU A 49 5.48 -0.32 -10.13
CA LEU A 49 6.04 0.74 -9.28
C LEU A 49 5.14 1.98 -9.21
N SER A 50 4.28 2.19 -10.21
CA SER A 50 3.25 3.24 -10.21
C SER A 50 2.18 3.06 -9.12
N LEU A 51 2.11 1.91 -8.45
CA LEU A 51 1.25 1.67 -7.28
C LEU A 51 2.02 1.77 -5.95
N CYS A 52 3.35 1.83 -6.00
CA CYS A 52 4.20 1.83 -4.83
C CYS A 52 4.48 3.28 -4.38
N ILE A 53 4.38 3.51 -3.08
CA ILE A 53 4.72 4.78 -2.43
C ILE A 53 6.04 4.64 -1.67
N SER A 54 6.62 5.77 -1.24
CA SER A 54 7.82 5.73 -0.41
C SER A 54 7.54 5.10 0.94
N LEU A 55 8.56 4.47 1.51
CA LEU A 55 8.45 3.84 2.83
C LEU A 55 8.05 4.84 3.93
N GLU A 56 8.52 6.09 3.85
CA GLU A 56 8.11 7.16 4.76
C GLU A 56 6.59 7.40 4.71
N GLN A 57 6.00 7.46 3.51
CA GLN A 57 4.55 7.59 3.38
C GLN A 57 3.82 6.36 3.91
N CYS A 58 4.36 5.15 3.71
CA CYS A 58 3.79 3.95 4.31
C CYS A 58 3.72 4.05 5.83
N TYR A 59 4.81 4.46 6.48
CA TYR A 59 4.85 4.59 7.93
C TYR A 59 3.90 5.67 8.46
N LYS A 60 3.82 6.81 7.77
CA LYS A 60 2.84 7.86 8.11
C LYS A 60 1.40 7.32 8.02
N ALA A 61 1.07 6.59 6.97
CA ALA A 61 -0.27 6.02 6.80
C ALA A 61 -0.60 4.93 7.84
N ILE A 62 0.36 4.06 8.18
CA ILE A 62 0.19 3.07 9.24
C ILE A 62 0.03 3.73 10.61
N ALA A 63 0.89 4.67 10.96
CA ALA A 63 0.79 5.40 12.22
C ALA A 63 -0.56 6.11 12.33
N TYR A 64 -0.99 6.80 11.26
CA TYR A 64 -2.30 7.44 11.19
C TYR A 64 -3.45 6.44 11.40
N PHE A 65 -3.41 5.29 10.73
CA PHE A 65 -4.41 4.23 10.89
C PHE A 65 -4.53 3.78 12.36
N PHE A 66 -3.41 3.56 13.05
CA PHE A 66 -3.42 3.11 14.44
C PHE A 66 -3.93 4.16 15.42
N VAL A 67 -3.59 5.45 15.23
CA VAL A 67 -3.97 6.51 16.19
C VAL A 67 -5.34 7.14 15.89
N ASN A 68 -5.95 6.86 14.73
CA ASN A 68 -7.25 7.41 14.32
C ASN A 68 -8.31 6.32 14.11
N ASN A 69 -8.37 5.31 14.98
CA ASN A 69 -9.40 4.25 14.97
C ASN A 69 -9.58 3.58 13.60
N GLY A 70 -8.48 3.32 12.91
CA GLY A 70 -8.51 2.67 11.60
C GLY A 70 -8.91 3.58 10.43
N ALA A 71 -8.89 4.91 10.60
CA ALA A 71 -9.13 5.84 9.51
C ALA A 71 -8.05 5.76 8.42
N ARG A 72 -8.44 6.04 7.17
CA ARG A 72 -7.54 6.10 6.01
C ARG A 72 -6.75 7.40 6.02
N TYR A 73 -5.47 7.33 5.63
CA TYR A 73 -4.60 8.50 5.52
C TYR A 73 -4.77 9.19 4.16
N ASP A 74 -5.54 10.28 4.12
CA ASP A 74 -5.93 10.96 2.87
C ASP A 74 -4.82 11.75 2.19
N ALA A 75 -3.68 11.98 2.85
CA ALA A 75 -2.52 12.60 2.20
C ALA A 75 -1.78 11.64 1.26
N ALA A 76 -2.06 10.32 1.32
CA ALA A 76 -1.67 9.39 0.27
C ALA A 76 -2.74 9.38 -0.84
N THR A 77 -2.32 9.14 -2.08
CA THR A 77 -3.27 8.96 -3.19
C THR A 77 -3.76 7.51 -3.21
N TRP A 78 -5.07 7.33 -3.30
CA TRP A 78 -5.73 6.03 -3.31
C TRP A 78 -6.51 5.81 -4.61
N GLN A 79 -6.64 4.55 -5.02
CA GLN A 79 -7.51 4.14 -6.13
C GLN A 79 -8.20 2.81 -5.79
N VAL A 80 -9.29 2.51 -6.50
CA VAL A 80 -9.99 1.22 -6.37
C VAL A 80 -9.07 0.10 -6.84
N GLY A 81 -8.98 -0.96 -6.04
CA GLY A 81 -8.21 -2.18 -6.34
C GLY A 81 -8.83 -3.07 -7.41
#